data_AF-A0AB74HP23-F1
#
_entry.id   AF-A0AB74HP23-F1
#
_cell.length_a   1.000
_cell.length_b   1.000
_cell.length_c   1.000
_cell.angle_alpha   90.00
_cell.angle_beta   90.00
_cell.angle_gamma   90.00
#
_symmetry.space_group_name_H-M   'P 1'
#
loop_
_entity.id
_entity.type
_entity.pdbx_description
1 polymer ?
#
loop_
_entity_poly.entity_id
_entity_poly.type
_entity_poly.pdbx_seq_one_letter_code
_entity_poly.pdbx_strand_id
1 'polypeptide(L)'
;MRDAIPWRDESYREQFEHWLDGHVPGVTWRVVKDTDLTYLMYGEYGADRYYAKAVTAISGGEAELSMHLAERHPGLVPEVIAIAATRNWLLMRDIGGDALREYPKHSRYKAAVRQYAKLQRKEANYTDTLLAYGIPDRRPARLKEEIRTYLPELCTGLDRDKAEAVLALQDKLLTMCDELATGVPMSLEHGDLHGGNIFWRKQTDDLCILDWGDATVTHPFFSVRVFWNALYDLLPEDDEVAWYEQIQKMRTVYLAEWEGVAPRDVLWRHLLIAEELGCVYRALSWHVYVTNYRYDPSESADKPAQWLNLFLEYRDLKRRGT
;
A
#
# COMPACT_ATOMS: atom_id res chain seq x y z
N MET A 1 3.05 -9.52 22.85
CA MET A 1 3.52 -8.40 23.69
C MET A 1 3.33 -7.17 22.81
N ARG A 2 2.60 -6.13 23.25
CA ARG A 2 2.43 -4.94 22.40
C ARG A 2 3.80 -4.29 22.26
N ASP A 3 4.23 -3.99 21.04
CA ASP A 3 5.53 -3.38 20.82
C ASP A 3 5.58 -2.02 21.52
N ALA A 4 6.67 -1.77 22.24
CA ALA A 4 6.90 -0.47 22.84
C ALA A 4 7.08 0.56 21.72
N ILE A 5 6.41 1.71 21.81
CA ILE A 5 6.58 2.82 20.86
C ILE A 5 7.97 3.44 21.14
N PRO A 6 8.98 3.24 20.27
CA PRO A 6 10.38 3.48 20.63
C PRO A 6 10.68 4.94 20.95
N TRP A 7 10.13 5.87 20.17
CA TRP A 7 10.34 7.31 20.32
C TRP A 7 9.60 7.94 21.51
N ARG A 8 8.90 7.16 22.35
CA ARG A 8 8.49 7.65 23.68
C ARG A 8 9.68 7.76 24.63
N ASP A 9 10.74 6.99 24.39
CA ASP A 9 12.03 7.11 25.09
C ASP A 9 12.80 8.32 24.56
N GLU A 10 13.20 9.21 25.46
CA GLU A 10 13.99 10.41 25.13
C GLU A 10 15.35 10.03 24.53
N SER A 11 16.02 9.01 25.06
CA SER A 11 17.31 8.56 24.54
C SER A 11 17.20 7.98 23.12
N TYR A 12 16.05 7.42 22.75
CA TYR A 12 15.81 6.97 21.38
C TYR A 12 15.73 8.17 20.44
N ARG A 13 14.99 9.23 20.82
CA ARG A 13 14.88 10.46 20.04
C ARG A 13 16.24 11.14 19.89
N GLU A 14 17.01 11.26 20.96
CA GLU A 14 18.38 11.81 20.93
C GLU A 14 19.29 11.02 19.99
N GLN A 15 19.23 9.68 20.02
CA GLN A 15 20.00 8.86 19.10
C GLN A 15 19.56 9.02 17.64
N PHE A 16 18.26 9.19 17.40
CA PHE A 16 17.73 9.41 16.06
C PHE A 16 18.18 10.77 15.52
N GLU A 17 18.05 11.84 16.30
CA GLU A 17 18.52 13.18 15.94
C GLU A 17 20.04 13.20 15.74
N HIS A 18 20.82 12.56 16.63
CA HIS A 18 22.27 12.44 16.47
C HIS A 18 22.66 11.72 15.16
N TRP A 19 21.91 10.69 14.78
CA TRP A 19 22.12 10.00 13.50
C TRP A 19 21.79 10.91 12.31
N LEU A 20 20.73 11.71 12.40
CA LEU A 20 20.36 12.70 11.37
C LEU A 20 21.44 13.78 11.20
N ASP A 21 21.94 14.33 12.31
CA ASP A 21 23.00 15.33 12.32
C ASP A 21 24.29 14.83 11.68
N GLY A 22 24.58 13.53 11.79
CA GLY A 22 25.72 12.90 11.13
C GLY A 22 25.62 12.84 9.60
N HIS A 23 24.41 12.92 9.03
CA HIS A 23 24.18 12.84 7.57
C HIS A 23 23.88 14.20 6.94
N VAL A 24 23.09 15.03 7.62
CA VAL A 24 22.69 16.38 7.16
C VAL A 24 22.88 17.39 8.29
N PRO A 25 24.14 17.78 8.59
CA PRO A 25 24.44 18.65 9.73
C PRO A 25 23.86 20.05 9.56
N GLY A 26 23.43 20.64 10.68
CA GLY A 26 22.92 22.02 10.71
C GLY A 26 21.45 22.17 10.30
N VAL A 27 20.72 21.06 10.15
CA VAL A 27 19.27 21.03 9.96
C VAL A 27 18.57 21.19 11.31
N THR A 28 17.57 22.08 11.38
CA THR A 28 16.65 22.12 12.53
C THR A 28 15.46 21.22 12.24
N TRP A 29 15.32 20.14 13.02
CA TRP A 29 14.24 19.17 12.86
C TRP A 29 12.97 19.58 13.61
N ARG A 30 11.81 19.27 13.02
CA ARG A 30 10.48 19.45 13.61
C ARG A 30 9.66 18.20 13.43
N VAL A 31 8.95 17.79 14.48
CA VAL A 31 8.03 16.65 14.41
C VAL A 31 6.82 17.01 13.56
N VAL A 32 6.54 16.17 12.57
CA VAL A 32 5.36 16.24 11.69
C VAL A 32 4.31 15.21 12.11
N LYS A 33 4.76 14.02 12.50
CA LYS A 33 3.89 12.92 12.92
C LYS A 33 4.52 12.20 14.11
N ASP A 34 3.73 12.01 15.16
CA ASP A 34 4.07 11.21 16.34
C ASP A 34 2.87 10.29 16.62
N THR A 35 2.88 9.10 16.03
CA THR A 35 1.86 8.08 16.27
C THR A 35 2.45 6.87 16.99
N ASP A 36 1.68 5.80 17.13
CA ASP A 36 2.16 4.51 17.60
C ASP A 36 2.88 3.67 16.53
N LEU A 37 2.81 4.10 15.27
CA LEU A 37 3.40 3.41 14.10
C LEU A 37 4.59 4.14 13.50
N THR A 38 4.59 5.47 13.56
CA THR A 38 5.56 6.31 12.84
C THR A 38 5.91 7.55 13.63
N TYR A 39 7.21 7.84 13.67
CA TYR A 39 7.76 9.14 14.03
C TYR A 39 8.35 9.79 12.78
N LEU A 40 7.74 10.88 12.32
CA LEU A 40 8.14 11.60 11.12
C LEU A 40 8.61 13.00 11.50
N MET A 41 9.81 13.36 11.08
CA MET A 41 10.39 14.67 11.25
C MET A 41 10.64 15.33 9.90
N TYR A 42 10.57 16.65 9.88
CA TYR A 42 10.88 17.51 8.75
C TYR A 42 12.01 18.46 9.13
N GLY A 43 12.93 18.68 8.20
CA GLY A 43 14.08 19.54 8.40
C GLY A 43 14.41 20.37 7.17
N GLU A 44 14.97 21.56 7.38
CA GLU A 44 15.42 22.47 6.33
C GLU A 44 16.88 22.85 6.53
N TYR A 45 17.63 22.93 5.43
CA TYR A 45 18.97 23.52 5.39
C TYR A 45 19.15 24.34 4.11
N GLY A 46 19.20 25.66 4.26
CA GLY A 46 19.20 26.56 3.10
C GLY A 46 17.90 26.42 2.30
N ALA A 47 18.02 26.00 1.03
CA ALA A 47 16.87 25.73 0.16
C ALA A 47 16.47 24.25 0.14
N ASP A 48 17.28 23.36 0.72
CA ASP A 48 17.01 21.94 0.77
C ASP A 48 16.09 21.58 1.92
N ARG A 49 15.28 20.55 1.70
CA ARG A 49 14.28 20.03 2.64
C ARG A 49 14.41 18.53 2.75
N TYR A 50 14.17 18.02 3.95
CA TYR A 50 14.39 16.62 4.30
C TYR A 50 13.24 16.07 5.13
N TYR A 51 12.97 14.78 4.95
CA TYR A 51 12.09 14.02 5.82
C TYR A 51 12.84 12.84 6.43
N ALA A 52 12.67 12.67 7.74
CA ALA A 52 13.25 11.57 8.49
C ALA A 52 12.13 10.77 9.14
N LYS A 53 12.10 9.46 8.91
CA LYS A 53 11.08 8.54 9.40
C LYS A 53 11.74 7.48 10.27
N ALA A 54 11.18 7.25 11.46
CA ALA A 54 11.41 6.06 12.25
C ALA A 54 10.08 5.29 12.38
N VAL A 55 10.13 3.97 12.18
CA VAL A 55 8.93 3.12 12.24
C VAL A 55 9.12 1.96 13.20
N THR A 56 8.00 1.44 13.72
CA THR A 56 8.02 0.21 14.53
C THR A 56 8.27 -1.01 13.65
N ALA A 57 8.37 -2.20 14.26
CA ALA A 57 8.58 -3.46 13.54
C ALA A 57 7.45 -3.80 12.54
N ILE A 58 6.30 -3.14 12.64
CA ILE A 58 5.15 -3.31 11.74
C ILE A 58 5.51 -2.98 10.29
N SER A 59 6.30 -1.93 10.10
CA SER A 59 6.84 -1.53 8.79
C SER A 59 8.31 -1.92 8.68
N GLY A 60 8.68 -3.05 9.29
CA GLY A 60 10.02 -3.63 9.18
C GLY A 60 10.41 -3.85 7.72
N GLY A 61 11.63 -3.45 7.37
CA GLY A 61 12.14 -3.52 6.00
C GLY A 61 11.75 -2.34 5.11
N GLU A 62 10.94 -1.37 5.58
CA GLU A 62 10.59 -0.17 4.79
C GLU A 62 11.84 0.63 4.39
N ALA A 63 12.82 0.76 5.27
CA ALA A 63 14.03 1.53 5.00
C ALA A 63 14.85 0.89 3.87
N GLU A 64 15.11 -0.41 3.96
CA GLU A 64 15.80 -1.20 2.94
C GLU A 64 15.03 -1.22 1.60
N LEU A 65 13.71 -1.42 1.64
CA LEU A 65 12.86 -1.36 0.45
C LEU A 65 12.93 0.03 -0.20
N SER A 66 12.87 1.10 0.58
CA SER A 66 12.93 2.46 0.07
C SER A 66 14.27 2.73 -0.63
N MET A 67 15.39 2.31 -0.03
CA MET A 67 16.71 2.42 -0.65
C MET A 67 16.78 1.61 -1.95
N HIS A 68 16.35 0.34 -1.91
CA HIS A 68 16.32 -0.54 -3.09
C HIS A 68 15.50 0.05 -4.24
N LEU A 69 14.33 0.63 -3.95
CA LEU A 69 13.51 1.27 -4.97
C LEU A 69 14.13 2.56 -5.51
N ALA A 70 14.78 3.36 -4.66
CA ALA A 70 15.44 4.59 -5.07
C ALA A 70 16.61 4.32 -6.04
N GLU A 71 17.39 3.27 -5.80
CA GLU A 71 18.47 2.84 -6.68
C GLU A 71 17.96 2.32 -8.04
N ARG A 72 16.82 1.63 -8.04
CA ARG A 72 16.31 0.91 -9.22
C ARG A 72 15.32 1.70 -10.06
N HIS A 73 14.60 2.63 -9.44
CA HIS A 73 13.60 3.47 -10.09
C HIS A 73 13.85 4.94 -9.75
N PRO A 74 15.04 5.49 -10.05
CA PRO A 74 15.38 6.86 -9.72
C PRO A 74 14.35 7.82 -10.32
N GLY A 75 13.88 8.75 -9.49
CA GLY A 75 12.83 9.72 -9.82
C GLY A 75 11.40 9.21 -9.66
N LEU A 76 11.14 7.90 -9.58
CA LEU A 76 9.77 7.38 -9.39
C LEU A 76 9.39 7.23 -7.91
N VAL A 77 10.37 7.18 -7.02
CA VAL A 77 10.23 7.15 -5.56
C VAL A 77 11.12 8.23 -4.92
N PRO A 78 10.98 8.56 -3.62
CA PRO A 78 11.83 9.55 -2.95
C PRO A 78 13.32 9.21 -3.07
N GLU A 79 14.15 10.25 -3.20
CA GLU A 79 15.60 10.09 -3.07
C GLU A 79 15.92 9.75 -1.60
N VAL A 80 16.49 8.57 -1.39
CA VAL A 80 16.94 8.13 -0.08
C VAL A 80 18.39 8.58 0.13
N ILE A 81 18.62 9.33 1.21
CA ILE A 81 19.94 9.85 1.59
C ILE A 81 20.67 8.82 2.43
N ALA A 82 19.98 8.25 3.42
CA ALA A 82 20.56 7.29 4.34
C ALA A 82 19.49 6.40 4.99
N ILE A 83 19.90 5.20 5.39
CA ILE A 83 19.09 4.29 6.20
C ILE A 83 19.89 3.77 7.38
N ALA A 84 19.20 3.49 8.49
CA ALA A 84 19.70 2.61 9.54
C ALA A 84 18.76 1.40 9.64
N ALA A 85 18.98 0.42 8.76
CA ALA A 85 18.21 -0.81 8.59
C ALA A 85 17.80 -1.46 9.93
N THR A 86 18.77 -1.76 10.79
CA THR A 86 18.52 -2.44 12.08
C THR A 86 17.69 -1.63 13.08
N ARG A 87 17.46 -0.34 12.80
CA ARG A 87 16.68 0.59 13.64
C ARG A 87 15.40 1.06 12.95
N ASN A 88 15.15 0.62 11.70
CA ASN A 88 14.08 1.09 10.83
C ASN A 88 14.05 2.63 10.69
N TRP A 89 15.22 3.22 10.47
CA TRP A 89 15.36 4.66 10.21
C TRP A 89 15.58 4.93 8.73
N LEU A 90 14.89 5.94 8.22
CA LEU A 90 14.91 6.36 6.83
C LEU A 90 15.05 7.88 6.77
N LEU A 91 16.06 8.35 6.03
CA LEU A 91 16.26 9.77 5.71
C LEU A 91 16.15 9.96 4.20
N MET A 92 15.27 10.87 3.78
CA MET A 92 14.98 11.15 2.38
C MET A 92 14.96 12.65 2.10
N ARG A 93 15.28 13.02 0.85
CA ARG A 93 15.07 14.37 0.36
C ARG A 93 13.57 14.63 0.21
N ASP A 94 13.15 15.87 0.43
CA ASP A 94 11.80 16.31 0.07
C ASP A 94 11.53 16.01 -1.40
N ILE A 95 10.37 15.42 -1.64
CA ILE A 95 9.88 15.06 -2.97
C ILE A 95 9.41 16.29 -3.75
N GLY A 96 8.96 17.34 -3.05
CA GLY A 96 8.24 18.46 -3.62
C GLY A 96 6.94 18.06 -4.35
N GLY A 97 6.27 19.06 -4.93
CA GLY A 97 4.99 18.85 -5.61
C GLY A 97 3.81 18.70 -4.65
N ASP A 98 2.68 18.25 -5.19
CA ASP A 98 1.42 18.13 -4.46
C ASP A 98 0.87 16.70 -4.60
N ALA A 99 0.14 16.22 -3.59
CA ALA A 99 -0.52 14.91 -3.66
C ALA A 99 -1.57 14.89 -4.77
N LEU A 100 -1.74 13.74 -5.45
CA LEU A 100 -2.72 13.61 -6.54
C LEU A 100 -4.14 13.96 -6.09
N ARG A 101 -4.52 13.58 -4.87
CA ARG A 101 -5.85 13.86 -4.31
C ARG A 101 -6.14 15.35 -4.11
N GLU A 102 -5.11 16.19 -3.96
CA GLU A 102 -5.29 17.64 -3.76
C GLU A 102 -5.60 18.36 -5.06
N TYR A 103 -5.05 17.86 -6.18
CA TYR A 103 -5.27 18.40 -7.51
C TYR A 103 -5.54 17.27 -8.52
N PRO A 104 -6.71 16.61 -8.40
CA PRO A 104 -7.04 15.41 -9.15
C PRO A 104 -7.18 15.72 -10.64
N LYS A 105 -6.52 14.91 -11.47
CA LYS A 105 -6.62 14.97 -12.95
C LYS A 105 -6.59 13.57 -13.52
N HIS A 106 -7.51 13.25 -14.43
CA HIS A 106 -7.57 11.94 -15.07
C HIS A 106 -6.25 11.54 -15.73
N SER A 107 -5.52 12.48 -16.34
CA SER A 107 -4.21 12.22 -16.95
C SER A 107 -3.16 11.78 -15.93
N ARG A 108 -3.16 12.37 -14.74
CA ARG A 108 -2.21 12.05 -13.66
C ARG A 108 -2.49 10.68 -13.05
N TYR A 109 -3.75 10.33 -12.78
CA TYR A 109 -4.10 8.99 -12.30
C TYR A 109 -3.79 7.91 -13.35
N LYS A 110 -4.04 8.18 -14.64
CA LYS A 110 -3.63 7.28 -15.74
C LYS A 110 -2.10 7.11 -15.80
N ALA A 111 -1.33 8.18 -15.57
CA ALA A 111 0.12 8.09 -15.50
C ALA A 111 0.59 7.30 -14.28
N ALA A 112 -0.02 7.53 -13.11
CA ALA A 112 0.29 6.85 -11.86
C ALA A 112 0.09 5.32 -11.96
N VAL A 113 -1.10 4.88 -12.37
CA VAL A 113 -1.40 3.44 -12.49
C VAL A 113 -0.48 2.76 -13.51
N ARG A 114 -0.11 3.47 -14.58
CA ARG A 114 0.83 2.99 -15.60
C ARG A 114 2.24 2.81 -15.05
N GLN A 115 2.79 3.86 -14.43
CA GLN A 115 4.15 3.81 -13.91
C GLN A 115 4.29 2.80 -12.77
N TYR A 116 3.26 2.70 -11.92
CA TYR A 116 3.24 1.71 -10.87
C TYR A 116 3.19 0.27 -11.42
N ALA A 117 2.38 -0.02 -12.44
CA ALA A 117 2.37 -1.34 -13.10
C ALA A 117 3.76 -1.72 -13.66
N LYS A 118 4.46 -0.76 -14.27
CA LYS A 118 5.83 -0.96 -14.76
C LYS A 118 6.82 -1.25 -13.63
N LEU A 119 6.69 -0.54 -12.50
CA LEU A 119 7.49 -0.79 -11.30
C LEU A 119 7.27 -2.20 -10.80
N GLN A 120 6.02 -2.63 -10.60
CA GLN A 120 5.69 -3.98 -10.17
C GLN A 120 6.28 -5.04 -11.10
N ARG A 121 6.09 -4.89 -12.41
CA ARG A 121 6.63 -5.84 -13.41
C ARG A 121 8.15 -5.98 -13.31
N LYS A 122 8.88 -4.91 -13.00
CA LYS A 122 10.34 -4.96 -12.79
C LYS A 122 10.71 -5.64 -11.47
N GLU A 123 9.96 -5.36 -10.41
CA GLU A 123 10.19 -5.89 -9.06
C GLU A 123 9.79 -7.35 -8.89
N ALA A 124 9.04 -7.92 -9.84
CA ALA A 124 8.76 -9.36 -9.89
C ALA A 124 10.02 -10.25 -9.91
N ASN A 125 11.17 -9.73 -10.35
CA ASN A 125 12.44 -10.47 -10.37
C ASN A 125 13.22 -10.39 -9.04
N TYR A 126 12.71 -9.66 -8.05
CA TYR A 126 13.45 -9.34 -6.81
C TYR A 126 12.70 -9.80 -5.56
N THR A 127 11.64 -10.61 -5.70
CA THR A 127 10.81 -11.03 -4.56
C THR A 127 11.62 -11.64 -3.42
N ASP A 128 12.62 -12.47 -3.72
CA ASP A 128 13.45 -13.09 -2.68
C ASP A 128 14.33 -12.06 -1.95
N THR A 129 14.78 -11.02 -2.65
CA THR A 129 15.49 -9.89 -2.05
C THR A 129 14.56 -9.07 -1.16
N LEU A 130 13.35 -8.78 -1.61
CA LEU A 130 12.36 -8.04 -0.83
C LEU A 130 11.98 -8.79 0.45
N LEU A 131 11.78 -10.11 0.36
CA LEU A 131 11.53 -10.96 1.53
C LEU A 131 12.72 -10.97 2.51
N ALA A 132 13.96 -10.93 2.00
CA ALA A 132 15.16 -10.86 2.85
C ALA A 132 15.28 -9.54 3.63
N TYR A 133 14.68 -8.45 3.14
CA TYR A 133 14.57 -7.18 3.89
C TYR A 133 13.51 -7.23 4.99
N GLY A 134 12.71 -8.29 5.08
CA GLY A 134 11.61 -8.41 6.04
C GLY A 134 10.25 -7.95 5.53
N ILE A 135 10.13 -7.64 4.22
CA ILE A 135 8.83 -7.35 3.62
C ILE A 135 7.91 -8.57 3.75
N PRO A 136 6.68 -8.42 4.28
CA PRO A 136 5.80 -9.55 4.52
C PRO A 136 5.50 -10.38 3.26
N ASP A 137 5.63 -11.71 3.40
CA ASP A 137 5.16 -12.66 2.40
C ASP A 137 3.65 -12.84 2.53
N ARG A 138 2.91 -12.35 1.54
CA ARG A 138 1.46 -12.50 1.45
C ARG A 138 1.03 -13.11 0.13
N ARG A 139 1.88 -13.96 -0.44
CA ARG A 139 1.55 -14.71 -1.66
C ARG A 139 0.26 -15.53 -1.47
N PRO A 140 -0.45 -15.89 -2.56
CA PRO A 140 -1.79 -16.47 -2.48
C PRO A 140 -1.93 -17.70 -1.57
N ALA A 141 -0.87 -18.53 -1.44
CA ALA A 141 -0.86 -19.64 -0.49
C ALA A 141 -1.01 -19.18 0.97
N ARG A 142 -0.27 -18.14 1.37
CA ARG A 142 -0.37 -17.55 2.71
C ARG A 142 -1.72 -16.87 2.93
N LEU A 143 -2.19 -16.12 1.95
CA LEU A 143 -3.52 -15.50 1.98
C LEU A 143 -4.62 -16.55 2.18
N LYS A 144 -4.50 -17.70 1.51
CA LYS A 144 -5.45 -18.83 1.65
C LYS A 144 -5.49 -19.38 3.07
N GLU A 145 -4.33 -19.49 3.73
CA GLU A 145 -4.25 -19.87 5.15
C GLU A 145 -4.92 -18.83 6.05
N GLU A 146 -4.59 -17.55 5.85
CA GLU A 146 -5.16 -16.44 6.61
C GLU A 146 -6.69 -16.39 6.51
N ILE A 147 -7.26 -16.60 5.32
CA ILE A 147 -8.72 -16.66 5.13
C ILE A 147 -9.32 -17.85 5.89
N ARG A 148 -8.66 -19.02 5.91
CA ARG A 148 -9.16 -20.16 6.69
C ARG A 148 -9.20 -19.88 8.18
N THR A 149 -8.17 -19.20 8.68
CA THR A 149 -8.01 -18.95 10.11
C THR A 149 -8.86 -17.78 10.59
N TYR A 150 -8.83 -16.64 9.89
CA TYR A 150 -9.28 -15.37 10.44
C TYR A 150 -10.61 -14.87 9.88
N LEU A 151 -11.18 -15.47 8.82
CA LEU A 151 -12.42 -14.97 8.21
C LEU A 151 -13.57 -14.75 9.22
N PRO A 152 -13.83 -15.63 10.22
CA PRO A 152 -14.81 -15.36 11.26
C PRO A 152 -14.52 -14.11 12.10
N GLU A 153 -13.26 -13.84 12.41
CA GLU A 153 -12.85 -12.68 13.21
C GLU A 153 -13.04 -11.37 12.43
N LEU A 154 -12.79 -11.39 11.12
CA LEU A 154 -13.01 -10.23 10.24
C LEU A 154 -14.48 -9.79 10.22
N CYS A 155 -15.41 -10.74 10.39
CA CYS A 155 -16.85 -10.50 10.36
C CYS A 155 -17.42 -9.93 11.67
N THR A 156 -16.64 -9.82 12.75
CA THR A 156 -17.15 -9.44 14.08
C THR A 156 -17.80 -8.04 14.13
N GLY A 157 -17.39 -7.12 13.26
CA GLY A 157 -17.96 -5.77 13.13
C GLY A 157 -19.10 -5.63 12.11
N LEU A 158 -19.56 -6.72 11.50
CA LEU A 158 -20.66 -6.71 10.52
C LEU A 158 -22.02 -7.02 11.15
N ASP A 159 -23.08 -6.55 10.48
CA ASP A 159 -24.44 -7.04 10.73
C ASP A 159 -24.50 -8.55 10.49
N ARG A 160 -25.34 -9.26 11.26
CA ARG A 160 -25.44 -10.72 11.23
C ARG A 160 -25.62 -11.28 9.82
N ASP A 161 -26.55 -10.73 9.04
CA ASP A 161 -26.86 -11.23 7.69
C ASP A 161 -25.66 -11.04 6.73
N LYS A 162 -24.91 -9.94 6.89
CA LYS A 162 -23.69 -9.67 6.12
C LYS A 162 -22.56 -10.60 6.53
N ALA A 163 -22.39 -10.84 7.82
CA ALA A 163 -21.40 -11.80 8.33
C ALA A 163 -21.68 -13.21 7.80
N GLU A 164 -22.93 -13.68 7.87
CA GLU A 164 -23.35 -14.97 7.32
C GLU A 164 -23.09 -15.05 5.80
N ALA A 165 -23.37 -13.96 5.06
CA ALA A 165 -23.11 -13.89 3.62
C ALA A 165 -21.61 -13.95 3.26
N VAL A 166 -20.74 -13.30 4.03
CA VAL A 166 -19.27 -13.36 3.82
C VAL A 166 -18.75 -14.75 4.14
N LEU A 167 -19.18 -15.34 5.27
CA LEU A 167 -18.75 -16.68 5.68
C LEU A 167 -19.14 -17.75 4.66
N ALA A 168 -20.34 -17.64 4.07
CA ALA A 168 -20.79 -18.54 3.01
C ALA A 168 -19.93 -18.48 1.73
N LEU A 169 -19.08 -17.47 1.57
CA LEU A 169 -18.18 -17.31 0.42
C LEU A 169 -16.79 -17.90 0.64
N GLN A 170 -16.50 -18.52 1.80
CA GLN A 170 -15.16 -19.00 2.15
C GLN A 170 -14.53 -19.86 1.05
N ASP A 171 -15.19 -20.95 0.61
CA ASP A 171 -14.64 -21.84 -0.43
C ASP A 171 -14.37 -21.12 -1.76
N LYS A 172 -15.20 -20.15 -2.10
CA LYS A 172 -15.00 -19.32 -3.30
C LYS A 172 -13.75 -18.44 -3.15
N LEU A 173 -13.55 -17.83 -1.99
CA LEU A 173 -12.34 -17.04 -1.69
C LEU A 173 -11.08 -17.90 -1.74
N LEU A 174 -11.15 -19.15 -1.23
CA LEU A 174 -10.02 -20.08 -1.30
C LEU A 174 -9.70 -20.49 -2.74
N THR A 175 -10.72 -20.70 -3.58
CA THR A 175 -10.56 -21.01 -5.01
C THR A 175 -9.93 -19.83 -5.75
N MET A 176 -10.34 -18.59 -5.43
CA MET A 176 -9.72 -17.38 -5.98
C MET A 176 -8.23 -17.28 -5.64
N CYS A 177 -7.83 -17.67 -4.43
CA CYS A 177 -6.41 -17.71 -4.06
C CYS A 177 -5.65 -18.74 -4.91
N ASP A 178 -6.23 -19.91 -5.16
CA ASP A 178 -5.61 -20.94 -6.00
C ASP A 178 -5.42 -20.47 -7.45
N GLU A 179 -6.42 -19.79 -8.01
CA GLU A 179 -6.32 -19.20 -9.36
C GLU A 179 -5.19 -18.17 -9.45
N LEU A 180 -5.07 -17.29 -8.44
CA LEU A 180 -4.02 -16.27 -8.41
C LEU A 180 -2.62 -16.82 -8.12
N ALA A 181 -2.47 -18.09 -7.72
CA ALA A 181 -1.17 -18.66 -7.34
C ALA A 181 -0.20 -18.85 -8.52
N THR A 182 -0.69 -18.81 -9.76
CA THR A 182 0.12 -19.06 -10.98
C THR A 182 -0.22 -18.09 -12.11
N GLY A 183 0.44 -18.16 -13.26
CA GLY A 183 0.09 -17.37 -14.45
C GLY A 183 0.68 -15.96 -14.49
N VAL A 184 0.62 -15.20 -13.39
CA VAL A 184 1.27 -13.88 -13.24
C VAL A 184 2.32 -13.98 -12.15
N PRO A 185 3.57 -13.50 -12.37
CA PRO A 185 4.61 -13.57 -11.36
C PRO A 185 4.24 -12.72 -10.12
N MET A 186 4.57 -13.23 -8.94
CA MET A 186 4.46 -12.48 -7.70
C MET A 186 5.41 -11.27 -7.74
N SER A 187 5.05 -10.21 -7.02
CA SER A 187 5.73 -8.93 -7.10
C SER A 187 5.50 -8.12 -5.82
N LEU A 188 6.19 -7.00 -5.73
CA LEU A 188 5.88 -5.93 -4.79
C LEU A 188 4.43 -5.42 -4.95
N GLU A 189 3.76 -5.24 -3.82
CA GLU A 189 2.46 -4.61 -3.65
C GLU A 189 2.61 -3.54 -2.57
N HIS A 190 2.09 -2.33 -2.80
CA HIS A 190 2.31 -1.16 -1.95
C HIS A 190 1.47 -1.18 -0.67
N GLY A 191 0.28 -1.79 -0.70
CA GLY A 191 -0.64 -1.92 0.42
C GLY A 191 -1.53 -0.68 0.66
N ASP A 192 -1.07 0.51 0.25
CA ASP A 192 -1.76 1.78 0.49
C ASP A 192 -1.63 2.80 -0.68
N LEU A 193 -1.76 2.32 -1.92
CA LEU A 193 -1.58 3.13 -3.15
C LEU A 193 -2.81 4.02 -3.46
N HIS A 194 -3.09 5.01 -2.61
CA HIS A 194 -4.13 6.02 -2.83
C HIS A 194 -3.53 7.37 -3.30
N GLY A 195 -4.37 8.32 -3.74
CA GLY A 195 -3.93 9.62 -4.27
C GLY A 195 -3.18 10.52 -3.27
N GLY A 196 -3.06 10.12 -2.00
CA GLY A 196 -2.26 10.81 -0.98
C GLY A 196 -0.81 10.34 -0.93
N ASN A 197 -0.53 9.11 -1.39
CA ASN A 197 0.82 8.51 -1.41
C ASN A 197 1.47 8.62 -2.79
N ILE A 198 0.86 9.40 -3.68
CA ILE A 198 1.38 9.70 -5.02
C ILE A 198 1.41 11.20 -5.19
N PHE A 199 2.59 11.75 -5.39
CA PHE A 199 2.82 13.18 -5.59
C PHE A 199 3.09 13.48 -7.05
N TRP A 200 2.66 14.66 -7.50
CA TRP A 200 2.97 15.20 -8.82
C TRP A 200 3.89 16.41 -8.69
N ARG A 201 5.09 16.30 -9.25
CA ARG A 201 6.05 17.41 -9.27
C ARG A 201 5.78 18.29 -10.48
N LYS A 202 5.25 19.48 -10.25
CA LYS A 202 4.87 20.43 -11.31
C LYS A 202 6.05 20.86 -12.18
N GLN A 203 7.24 20.95 -11.59
CA GLN A 203 8.46 21.46 -12.25
C GLN A 203 9.00 20.48 -13.30
N THR A 204 8.89 19.18 -13.02
CA THR A 204 9.41 18.08 -13.85
C THR A 204 8.31 17.35 -14.62
N ASP A 205 7.05 17.64 -14.33
CA ASP A 205 5.84 17.01 -14.89
C ASP A 205 5.84 15.48 -14.79
N ASP A 206 6.25 14.99 -13.63
CA ASP A 206 6.33 13.58 -13.30
C ASP A 206 5.76 13.29 -11.90
N LEU A 207 5.86 12.03 -11.47
CA LEU A 207 5.26 11.57 -10.22
C LEU A 207 6.27 10.88 -9.30
N CYS A 208 5.95 10.89 -8.01
CA CYS A 208 6.68 10.22 -6.95
C CYS A 208 5.71 9.33 -6.15
N ILE A 209 6.08 8.07 -5.91
CA ILE A 209 5.32 7.13 -5.09
C ILE A 209 6.08 6.92 -3.77
N LEU A 210 5.41 7.14 -2.64
CA LEU A 210 6.03 7.15 -1.31
C LEU A 210 5.22 6.34 -0.29
N ASP A 211 5.77 6.21 0.92
CA ASP A 211 5.19 5.49 2.05
C ASP A 211 5.01 4.00 1.78
N TRP A 212 6.13 3.28 1.82
CA TRP A 212 6.19 1.84 1.55
C TRP A 212 6.00 1.00 2.83
N GLY A 213 5.51 1.61 3.91
CA GLY A 213 5.37 0.95 5.21
C GLY A 213 4.34 -0.19 5.25
N ASP A 214 3.39 -0.21 4.30
CA ASP A 214 2.36 -1.25 4.12
C ASP A 214 2.74 -2.26 3.02
N ALA A 215 3.96 -2.19 2.48
CA ALA A 215 4.37 -2.98 1.33
C ALA A 215 4.49 -4.47 1.64
N THR A 216 4.20 -5.30 0.65
CA THR A 216 4.18 -6.77 0.77
C THR A 216 4.65 -7.43 -0.52
N VAL A 217 5.03 -8.71 -0.44
CA VAL A 217 5.26 -9.56 -1.62
C VAL A 217 4.03 -10.44 -1.84
N THR A 218 3.30 -10.20 -2.93
CA THR A 218 2.06 -10.92 -3.26
C THR A 218 1.73 -10.87 -4.75
N HIS A 219 0.51 -11.23 -5.14
CA HIS A 219 0.03 -11.06 -6.51
C HIS A 219 -0.10 -9.55 -6.82
N PRO A 220 0.57 -9.02 -7.85
CA PRO A 220 0.70 -7.57 -8.08
C PRO A 220 -0.63 -6.84 -8.18
N PHE A 221 -1.66 -7.52 -8.68
CA PHE A 221 -2.94 -6.87 -8.97
C PHE A 221 -3.75 -6.52 -7.72
N PHE A 222 -3.36 -6.92 -6.51
CA PHE A 222 -4.06 -6.49 -5.30
C PHE A 222 -3.99 -4.98 -5.06
N SER A 223 -2.93 -4.31 -5.54
CA SER A 223 -2.75 -2.86 -5.41
C SER A 223 -3.87 -2.04 -6.06
N VAL A 224 -4.54 -2.61 -7.07
CA VAL A 224 -5.60 -1.90 -7.80
C VAL A 224 -6.78 -1.60 -6.89
N ARG A 225 -7.01 -2.40 -5.83
CA ARG A 225 -8.19 -2.22 -4.98
C ARG A 225 -8.18 -0.87 -4.26
N VAL A 226 -7.04 -0.50 -3.67
CA VAL A 226 -6.86 0.80 -3.00
C VAL A 226 -6.85 1.93 -4.02
N PHE A 227 -6.12 1.76 -5.13
CA PHE A 227 -6.10 2.77 -6.19
C PHE A 227 -7.49 3.02 -6.79
N TRP A 228 -8.32 1.99 -6.92
CA TRP A 228 -9.65 2.09 -7.52
C TRP A 228 -10.55 2.88 -6.59
N ASN A 229 -10.42 2.66 -5.28
CA ASN A 229 -11.10 3.48 -4.28
C ASN A 229 -10.72 4.96 -4.40
N ALA A 230 -9.44 5.27 -4.65
CA ALA A 230 -8.99 6.64 -4.86
C ALA A 230 -9.50 7.30 -6.15
N LEU A 231 -10.19 6.57 -7.05
CA LEU A 231 -10.79 7.18 -8.24
C LEU A 231 -11.99 8.08 -7.92
N TYR A 232 -12.56 7.98 -6.71
CA TYR A 232 -13.56 8.95 -6.23
C TYR A 232 -13.00 10.38 -6.20
N ASP A 233 -11.68 10.56 -6.01
CA ASP A 233 -11.01 11.87 -6.08
C ASP A 233 -11.24 12.58 -7.44
N LEU A 234 -11.56 11.84 -8.50
CA LEU A 234 -11.81 12.38 -9.85
C LEU A 234 -13.26 12.81 -10.07
N LEU A 235 -14.15 12.54 -9.12
CA LEU A 235 -15.58 12.78 -9.26
C LEU A 235 -16.00 14.00 -8.44
N PRO A 236 -16.96 14.81 -8.95
CA PRO A 236 -17.49 15.95 -8.20
C PRO A 236 -18.38 15.51 -7.02
N GLU A 237 -18.96 14.31 -7.10
CA GLU A 237 -19.87 13.70 -6.13
C GLU A 237 -19.57 12.20 -6.04
N ASP A 238 -19.97 11.57 -4.93
CA ASP A 238 -19.84 10.12 -4.72
C ASP A 238 -20.86 9.33 -5.56
N ASP A 239 -20.62 9.29 -6.87
CA ASP A 239 -21.42 8.53 -7.85
C ASP A 239 -20.75 7.18 -8.17
N GLU A 240 -21.34 6.11 -7.65
CA GLU A 240 -20.85 4.73 -7.84
C GLU A 240 -20.79 4.29 -9.32
N VAL A 241 -21.71 4.78 -10.16
CA VAL A 241 -21.76 4.42 -11.59
C VAL A 241 -20.61 5.12 -12.32
N ALA A 242 -20.46 6.43 -12.11
CA ALA A 242 -19.37 7.19 -12.69
C ALA A 242 -18.00 6.68 -12.21
N TRP A 243 -17.90 6.29 -10.94
CA TRP A 243 -16.72 5.65 -10.36
C TRP A 243 -16.38 4.34 -11.05
N TYR A 244 -17.38 3.47 -11.24
CA TYR A 244 -17.19 2.21 -11.92
C TYR A 244 -16.76 2.40 -13.38
N GLU A 245 -17.26 3.42 -14.07
CA GLU A 245 -16.77 3.79 -15.41
C GLU A 245 -15.28 4.20 -15.41
N GLN A 246 -14.81 4.90 -14.37
CA GLN A 246 -13.38 5.20 -14.24
C GLN A 246 -12.56 3.92 -14.05
N ILE A 247 -13.05 2.98 -13.22
CA ILE A 247 -12.42 1.67 -13.05
C ILE A 247 -12.26 0.97 -14.40
N GLN A 248 -13.31 0.90 -15.24
CA GLN A 248 -13.23 0.24 -16.55
C GLN A 248 -12.13 0.83 -17.43
N LYS A 249 -12.00 2.16 -17.43
CA LYS A 249 -10.95 2.87 -18.18
C LYS A 249 -9.56 2.54 -17.61
N MET A 250 -9.40 2.52 -16.29
CA MET A 250 -8.13 2.24 -15.62
C MET A 250 -7.68 0.79 -15.75
N ARG A 251 -8.60 -0.20 -15.77
CA ARG A 251 -8.28 -1.61 -16.01
C ARG A 251 -7.49 -1.79 -17.31
N THR A 252 -7.94 -1.15 -18.39
CA THR A 252 -7.27 -1.23 -19.69
C THR A 252 -5.88 -0.60 -19.65
N VAL A 253 -5.72 0.54 -18.97
CA VAL A 253 -4.42 1.22 -18.84
C VAL A 253 -3.44 0.38 -18.02
N TYR A 254 -3.90 -0.22 -16.91
CA TYR A 254 -3.07 -1.05 -16.04
C TYR A 254 -2.64 -2.34 -16.75
N LEU A 255 -3.56 -3.07 -17.38
CA LEU A 255 -3.25 -4.35 -18.03
C LEU A 255 -2.38 -4.21 -19.27
N ALA A 256 -2.39 -3.07 -19.95
CA ALA A 256 -1.50 -2.81 -21.08
C ALA A 256 -0.02 -2.99 -20.68
N GLU A 257 0.35 -2.65 -19.45
CA GLU A 257 1.74 -2.76 -18.95
C GLU A 257 2.13 -4.21 -18.60
N TRP A 258 1.15 -5.10 -18.50
CA TRP A 258 1.32 -6.53 -18.26
C TRP A 258 1.22 -7.38 -19.53
N GLU A 259 1.01 -6.76 -20.70
CA GLU A 259 1.01 -7.46 -21.97
C GLU A 259 2.34 -8.21 -22.19
N GLY A 260 2.21 -9.43 -22.71
CA GLY A 260 3.33 -10.36 -22.92
C GLY A 260 3.75 -11.16 -21.69
N VAL A 261 3.22 -10.86 -20.49
CA VAL A 261 3.50 -11.64 -19.27
C VAL A 261 2.65 -12.91 -19.20
N ALA A 262 1.37 -12.81 -19.55
CA ALA A 262 0.42 -13.92 -19.61
C ALA A 262 -0.62 -13.70 -20.72
N PRO A 263 -1.38 -14.73 -21.14
CA PRO A 263 -2.51 -14.57 -22.05
C PRO A 263 -3.49 -13.49 -21.56
N ARG A 264 -4.08 -12.74 -22.50
CA ARG A 264 -4.94 -11.58 -22.19
C ARG A 264 -6.12 -11.96 -21.30
N ASP A 265 -6.77 -13.08 -21.57
CA ASP A 265 -7.89 -13.61 -20.78
C ASP A 265 -7.46 -13.96 -19.34
N VAL A 266 -6.26 -14.52 -19.15
CA VAL A 266 -5.68 -14.78 -17.83
C VAL A 266 -5.44 -13.45 -17.08
N LEU A 267 -4.82 -12.46 -17.72
CA LEU A 267 -4.60 -11.14 -17.11
C LEU A 267 -5.91 -10.47 -16.67
N TRP A 268 -6.93 -10.49 -17.53
CA TRP A 268 -8.25 -9.95 -17.21
C TRP A 268 -8.92 -10.74 -16.08
N ARG A 269 -8.86 -12.07 -16.11
CA ARG A 269 -9.39 -12.92 -15.04
C ARG A 269 -8.74 -12.61 -13.70
N HIS A 270 -7.41 -12.53 -13.67
CA HIS A 270 -6.66 -12.23 -12.46
C HIS A 270 -6.98 -10.86 -11.90
N LEU A 271 -7.15 -9.85 -12.75
CA LEU A 271 -7.51 -8.50 -12.31
C LEU A 271 -8.90 -8.48 -11.67
N LEU A 272 -9.87 -9.14 -12.29
CA LEU A 272 -11.23 -9.21 -11.77
C LEU A 272 -11.34 -10.00 -10.45
N ILE A 273 -10.48 -11.01 -10.27
CA ILE A 273 -10.35 -11.71 -8.98
C ILE A 273 -9.70 -10.78 -7.96
N ALA A 274 -8.58 -10.14 -8.29
CA ALA A 274 -7.83 -9.29 -7.37
C ALA A 274 -8.63 -8.07 -6.89
N GLU A 275 -9.51 -7.51 -7.72
CA GLU A 275 -10.44 -6.44 -7.31
C GLU A 275 -11.47 -6.89 -6.27
N GLU A 276 -11.90 -8.14 -6.34
CA GLU A 276 -12.88 -8.73 -5.44
C GLU A 276 -12.19 -9.23 -4.15
N LEU A 277 -11.23 -10.13 -4.31
CA LEU A 277 -10.44 -10.69 -3.23
C LEU A 277 -9.59 -9.62 -2.52
N GLY A 278 -9.23 -8.53 -3.21
CA GLY A 278 -8.51 -7.39 -2.66
C GLY A 278 -9.19 -6.73 -1.46
N CYS A 279 -10.53 -6.76 -1.39
CA CYS A 279 -11.24 -6.28 -0.21
C CYS A 279 -10.94 -7.17 1.01
N VAL A 280 -11.00 -8.49 0.85
CA VAL A 280 -10.68 -9.45 1.92
C VAL A 280 -9.19 -9.38 2.29
N TYR A 281 -8.32 -9.23 1.28
CA TYR A 281 -6.89 -9.01 1.46
C TYR A 281 -6.60 -7.78 2.33
N ARG A 282 -7.30 -6.65 2.09
CA ARG A 282 -7.18 -5.44 2.92
C ARG A 282 -7.79 -5.61 4.31
N ALA A 283 -8.92 -6.30 4.44
CA ALA A 283 -9.48 -6.63 5.76
C ALA A 283 -8.46 -7.43 6.60
N LEU A 284 -7.80 -8.42 6.00
CA LEU A 284 -6.72 -9.19 6.64
C LEU A 284 -5.47 -8.35 6.91
N SER A 285 -5.14 -7.40 6.05
CA SER A 285 -4.01 -6.49 6.28
C SER A 285 -4.22 -5.72 7.57
N TRP A 286 -5.41 -5.13 7.74
CA TRP A 286 -5.77 -4.44 8.97
C TRP A 286 -5.76 -5.38 10.17
N HIS A 287 -6.48 -6.50 10.08
CA HIS A 287 -6.62 -7.43 11.21
C HIS A 287 -5.29 -8.04 11.67
N VAL A 288 -4.54 -8.64 10.74
CA VAL A 288 -3.35 -9.44 11.07
C VAL A 288 -2.11 -8.57 11.22
N TYR A 289 -1.93 -7.56 10.35
CA TYR A 289 -0.64 -6.86 10.19
C TYR A 289 -0.62 -5.45 10.82
N VAL A 290 -1.78 -4.83 11.08
CA VAL A 290 -1.82 -3.45 11.60
C VAL A 290 -2.46 -3.40 12.99
N THR A 291 -3.74 -3.74 13.11
CA THR A 291 -4.56 -3.57 14.31
C THR A 291 -3.99 -4.31 15.53
N ASN A 292 -3.48 -5.52 15.34
CA ASN A 292 -2.87 -6.30 16.42
C ASN A 292 -1.56 -5.72 16.97
N TYR A 293 -0.93 -4.81 16.23
CA TYR A 293 0.32 -4.18 16.61
C TYR A 293 0.17 -2.70 17.01
N ARG A 294 -1.03 -2.13 16.84
CA ARG A 294 -1.38 -0.81 17.40
C ARG A 294 -1.23 -0.81 18.91
N TYR A 295 -0.85 0.33 19.45
CA TYR A 295 -0.85 0.54 20.90
C TYR A 295 -2.29 0.51 21.45
N ASP A 296 -3.22 1.14 20.73
CA ASP A 296 -4.66 1.06 20.94
C ASP A 296 -5.35 0.41 19.72
N PRO A 297 -5.66 -0.90 19.77
CA PRO A 297 -6.34 -1.59 18.68
C PRO A 297 -7.72 -1.01 18.33
N SER A 298 -8.37 -0.30 19.26
CA SER A 298 -9.71 0.25 19.02
C SER A 298 -9.72 1.33 17.92
N GLU A 299 -8.59 2.00 17.69
CA GLU A 299 -8.44 3.01 16.63
C GLU A 299 -8.57 2.44 15.20
N SER A 300 -8.51 1.11 15.04
CA SER A 300 -8.62 0.46 13.74
C SER A 300 -9.48 -0.80 13.73
N ALA A 301 -10.23 -1.07 14.82
CA ALA A 301 -11.05 -2.26 14.96
C ALA A 301 -12.21 -2.33 13.94
N ASP A 302 -12.65 -1.17 13.43
CA ASP A 302 -13.70 -1.04 12.41
C ASP A 302 -13.20 -1.41 10.99
N LYS A 303 -11.89 -1.34 10.74
CA LYS A 303 -11.32 -1.42 9.39
C LYS A 303 -11.58 -2.75 8.68
N PRO A 304 -11.46 -3.93 9.32
CA PRO A 304 -11.81 -5.18 8.65
C PRO A 304 -13.26 -5.21 8.16
N ALA A 305 -14.21 -4.80 9.00
CA ALA A 305 -15.62 -4.75 8.66
C ALA A 305 -15.93 -3.72 7.55
N GLN A 306 -15.25 -2.57 7.55
CA GLN A 306 -15.36 -1.57 6.48
C GLN A 306 -15.00 -2.18 5.11
N TRP A 307 -13.89 -2.91 5.01
CA TRP A 307 -13.49 -3.58 3.77
C TRP A 307 -14.41 -4.72 3.35
N LEU A 308 -14.99 -5.45 4.31
CA LEU A 308 -15.96 -6.49 4.01
C LEU A 308 -17.33 -5.94 3.55
N ASN A 309 -17.74 -4.77 4.02
CA ASN A 309 -18.91 -4.09 3.45
C ASN A 309 -18.66 -3.73 1.97
N LEU A 310 -17.50 -3.13 1.66
CA LEU A 310 -17.12 -2.80 0.29
C LEU A 310 -17.04 -4.06 -0.61
N PHE A 311 -16.59 -5.19 -0.06
CA PHE A 311 -16.62 -6.48 -0.76
C PHE A 311 -18.03 -6.89 -1.19
N LEU A 312 -19.01 -6.78 -0.29
CA LEU A 312 -20.41 -7.11 -0.58
C LEU A 312 -21.01 -6.13 -1.59
N GLU A 313 -20.79 -4.82 -1.40
CA GLU A 313 -21.24 -3.77 -2.31
C GLU A 313 -20.68 -3.95 -3.72
N TYR A 314 -19.38 -4.23 -3.85
CA TYR A 314 -18.75 -4.49 -5.14
C TYR A 314 -19.34 -5.73 -5.85
N ARG A 315 -19.68 -6.78 -5.09
CA ARG A 315 -20.35 -7.97 -5.62
C ARG A 315 -21.79 -7.70 -6.04
N ASP A 316 -22.48 -6.78 -5.37
CA ASP A 316 -23.82 -6.35 -5.76
C ASP A 316 -23.79 -5.48 -7.02
N LEU A 317 -22.85 -4.55 -7.10
CA LEU A 317 -22.63 -3.71 -8.28
C LEU A 317 -22.34 -4.57 -9.52
N LYS A 318 -21.46 -5.58 -9.40
CA LYS A 318 -21.20 -6.54 -10.47
C LYS A 318 -22.44 -7.29 -10.92
N ARG A 319 -23.34 -7.66 -9.99
CA ARG A 319 -24.58 -8.38 -10.31
C ARG A 319 -25.61 -7.48 -11.01
N ARG A 320 -25.63 -6.18 -10.71
CA ARG A 320 -26.54 -5.21 -11.34
C ARG A 320 -26.07 -4.74 -12.71
N GLY A 321 -24.76 -4.78 -12.96
CA GLY A 321 -24.12 -4.36 -14.22
C GLY A 321 -23.88 -5.48 -15.25
N THR A 322 -24.35 -6.70 -14.98
CA THR A 322 -24.37 -7.85 -15.91
C THR A 322 -25.79 -8.20 -16.31
#